data_AF-A0A6A3VB03-F1
#
_entry.id   AF-A0A6A3VB03-F1
#
_cell.length_a   1.000
_cell.length_b   1.000
_cell.length_c   1.000
_cell.angle_alpha   90.00
_cell.angle_beta   90.00
_cell.angle_gamma   90.00
#
_symmetry.space_group_name_H-M   'P 1'
#
loop_
_entity.id
_entity.type
_entity.pdbx_description
1 polymer ?
#
loop_
_entity_poly.entity_id
_entity_poly.type
_entity_poly.pdbx_seq_one_letter_code
_entity_poly.pdbx_strand_id
1 'polypeptide(L)'
;MEKQLFEWVKVMRRNKSKCVTTECLMIMAARFEPRFLKDRSPAAATEYLRRFRRRHKLSIRRITHRGTKQRSDLEVVAASFGHSMRYAFEHDSAVSFVAGDEKYGQVFNMDQTSIYIDMNPTTTITFRGDRNVDVLQGMSENSFRARKDTVTNASCISGSTRCGDRR
;
A
#
# COMPACT_ATOMS: atom_id res chain seq x y z
N MET A 1 -32.29 -5.82 -10.47
CA MET A 1 -31.06 -5.07 -10.12
C MET A 1 -30.48 -5.40 -8.74
N GLU A 2 -31.11 -5.04 -7.61
CA GLU A 2 -30.44 -5.11 -6.29
C GLU A 2 -29.85 -6.48 -5.91
N LYS A 3 -30.62 -7.57 -6.11
CA LYS A 3 -30.12 -8.94 -5.86
C LYS A 3 -28.90 -9.28 -6.72
N GLN A 4 -28.91 -8.92 -8.00
CA GLN A 4 -27.80 -9.17 -8.94
C GLN A 4 -26.55 -8.37 -8.55
N LEU A 5 -26.71 -7.12 -8.12
CA LEU A 5 -25.61 -6.30 -7.63
C LEU A 5 -24.98 -6.90 -6.38
N PHE A 6 -25.79 -7.44 -5.46
CA PHE A 6 -25.29 -8.10 -4.27
C PHE A 6 -24.56 -9.42 -4.59
N GLU A 7 -25.10 -10.25 -5.49
CA GLU A 7 -24.39 -11.45 -5.97
C GLU A 7 -23.04 -11.11 -6.59
N TRP A 8 -22.98 -10.05 -7.39
CA TRP A 8 -21.73 -9.58 -7.98
C TRP A 8 -20.69 -9.18 -6.92
N VAL A 9 -21.12 -8.45 -5.87
CA VAL A 9 -20.23 -8.12 -4.74
C VAL A 9 -19.70 -9.39 -4.07
N LYS A 10 -20.56 -10.39 -3.82
CA LYS A 10 -20.14 -11.67 -3.23
C LYS A 10 -19.06 -12.37 -4.06
N VAL A 11 -19.24 -12.44 -5.38
CA VAL A 11 -18.24 -13.04 -6.29
C VAL A 11 -16.92 -12.27 -6.23
N MET A 12 -16.96 -10.94 -6.28
CA MET A 12 -15.76 -10.10 -6.23
C MET A 12 -15.01 -10.20 -4.89
N ARG A 13 -15.73 -10.44 -3.79
CA ARG A 13 -15.13 -10.60 -2.45
C ARG A 13 -14.69 -12.03 -2.15
N ARG A 14 -15.29 -13.03 -2.78
CA ARG A 14 -14.79 -14.41 -2.77
C ARG A 14 -13.43 -14.53 -3.46
N ASN A 15 -13.27 -13.90 -4.62
CA ASN A 15 -12.04 -14.02 -5.40
C ASN A 15 -10.88 -13.18 -4.86
N LYS A 16 -11.13 -12.26 -3.91
CA LYS A 16 -10.15 -11.33 -3.27
C LYS A 16 -9.25 -10.53 -4.23
N SER A 17 -9.45 -10.66 -5.54
CA SER A 17 -8.51 -10.20 -6.57
C SER A 17 -8.65 -8.74 -6.93
N LYS A 18 -9.83 -8.13 -6.70
CA LYS A 18 -10.09 -6.74 -7.07
C LYS A 18 -10.77 -5.98 -5.95
N CYS A 19 -10.34 -4.75 -5.74
CA CYS A 19 -11.04 -3.75 -4.96
C CYS A 19 -12.44 -3.47 -5.53
N VAL A 20 -13.46 -3.49 -4.67
CA VAL A 20 -14.79 -2.98 -5.01
C VAL A 20 -14.96 -1.59 -4.41
N THR A 21 -15.13 -0.55 -5.22
CA THR A 21 -15.39 0.83 -4.76
C THR A 21 -16.85 1.24 -4.98
N THR A 22 -17.23 2.45 -4.54
CA THR A 22 -18.59 2.98 -4.77
C THR A 22 -18.82 3.19 -6.28
N GLU A 23 -17.80 3.61 -7.01
CA GLU A 23 -17.80 3.80 -8.45
C GLU A 23 -18.01 2.46 -9.16
N CYS A 24 -17.35 1.38 -8.71
CA CYS A 24 -17.62 0.04 -9.23
C CYS A 24 -19.09 -0.35 -9.07
N LEU A 25 -19.70 -0.05 -7.92
CA LEU A 25 -21.11 -0.30 -7.70
C LEU A 25 -22.01 0.53 -8.61
N MET A 26 -21.65 1.79 -8.91
CA MET A 26 -22.40 2.63 -9.85
C MET A 26 -22.36 2.06 -11.26
N ILE A 27 -21.16 1.71 -11.76
CA ILE A 27 -20.95 1.14 -13.08
C ILE A 27 -21.73 -0.18 -13.22
N MET A 28 -21.63 -1.06 -12.21
CA MET A 28 -22.34 -2.33 -12.24
C MET A 28 -23.85 -2.18 -12.08
N ALA A 29 -24.32 -1.22 -11.28
CA ALA A 29 -25.74 -0.91 -11.18
C ALA A 29 -26.29 -0.42 -12.53
N ALA A 30 -25.57 0.45 -13.24
CA ALA A 30 -25.92 0.91 -14.58
C ALA A 30 -25.89 -0.23 -15.62
N ARG A 31 -24.97 -1.19 -15.47
CA ARG A 31 -24.92 -2.38 -16.32
C ARG A 31 -26.14 -3.29 -16.14
N PHE A 32 -26.59 -3.48 -14.90
CA PHE A 32 -27.77 -4.32 -14.61
C PHE A 32 -29.10 -3.61 -14.85
N GLU A 33 -29.13 -2.29 -14.72
CA GLU A 33 -30.28 -1.43 -14.95
C GLU A 33 -29.83 -0.18 -15.70
N PRO A 34 -29.92 -0.16 -17.05
CA PRO A 34 -29.41 0.95 -17.86
C PRO A 34 -30.05 2.31 -17.52
N ARG A 35 -31.30 2.29 -17.03
CA ARG A 35 -32.00 3.49 -16.57
C ARG A 35 -31.52 3.98 -15.19
N PHE A 36 -30.63 3.24 -14.53
CA PHE A 36 -30.22 3.54 -13.16
C PHE A 36 -29.65 4.94 -13.01
N LEU A 37 -28.75 5.33 -13.92
CA LEU A 37 -28.12 6.65 -13.98
C LEU A 37 -28.84 7.63 -14.92
N LYS A 38 -29.70 7.14 -15.82
CA LYS A 38 -30.48 8.01 -16.72
C LYS A 38 -31.59 8.75 -15.99
N ASP A 39 -32.27 8.06 -15.08
CA ASP A 39 -33.45 8.57 -14.39
C ASP A 39 -33.11 9.17 -13.01
N ARG A 40 -31.82 9.18 -12.62
CA ARG A 40 -31.37 9.64 -11.30
C ARG A 40 -30.21 10.61 -11.43
N SER A 41 -30.24 11.65 -10.59
CA SER A 41 -29.05 12.45 -10.37
C SER A 41 -27.92 11.61 -9.74
N PRO A 42 -26.65 11.99 -9.93
CA PRO A 42 -25.51 11.30 -9.31
C PRO A 42 -25.63 11.20 -7.77
N ALA A 43 -26.18 12.24 -7.13
CA ALA A 43 -26.42 12.25 -5.69
C ALA A 43 -27.47 11.20 -5.28
N ALA A 44 -28.57 11.08 -6.03
CA ALA A 44 -29.61 10.09 -5.77
C ALA A 44 -29.10 8.64 -5.97
N ALA A 45 -28.26 8.41 -6.98
CA ALA A 45 -27.60 7.12 -7.19
C ALA A 45 -26.64 6.77 -6.03
N THR A 46 -25.85 7.74 -5.57
CA THR A 46 -24.95 7.58 -4.43
C THR A 46 -25.71 7.23 -3.14
N GLU A 47 -26.81 7.94 -2.86
CA GLU A 47 -27.66 7.67 -1.70
C GLU A 47 -28.34 6.31 -1.78
N TYR A 48 -28.78 5.89 -2.98
CA TYR A 48 -29.29 4.54 -3.19
C TYR A 48 -28.23 3.49 -2.83
N LEU A 49 -26.99 3.64 -3.34
CA LEU A 49 -25.89 2.72 -3.04
C LEU A 49 -25.48 2.76 -1.56
N ARG A 50 -25.59 3.92 -0.90
CA ARG A 50 -25.39 4.04 0.54
C ARG A 50 -26.41 3.21 1.31
N ARG A 51 -27.69 3.26 0.93
CA ARG A 51 -28.77 2.45 1.53
C ARG A 51 -28.59 0.96 1.24
N PHE A 52 -28.27 0.60 -0.01
CA PHE A 52 -27.91 -0.77 -0.41
C PHE A 52 -26.82 -1.35 0.50
N ARG A 53 -25.71 -0.63 0.69
CA ARG A 53 -24.62 -1.07 1.57
C ARG A 53 -25.07 -1.27 3.01
N ARG A 54 -25.91 -0.37 3.55
CA ARG A 54 -26.44 -0.50 4.92
C ARG A 54 -27.32 -1.74 5.05
N ARG A 55 -28.22 -2.01 4.09
CA ARG A 55 -29.09 -3.20 4.08
C ARG A 55 -28.30 -4.50 4.04
N HIS A 56 -27.26 -4.55 3.21
CA HIS A 56 -26.44 -5.75 3.01
C HIS A 56 -25.23 -5.85 3.95
N LYS A 57 -25.18 -5.03 5.02
CA LYS A 57 -24.10 -5.00 6.01
C LYS A 57 -22.70 -4.87 5.38
N LEU A 58 -22.60 -4.07 4.32
CA LEU A 58 -21.34 -3.75 3.68
C LEU A 58 -20.71 -2.52 4.35
N SER A 59 -19.38 -2.53 4.50
CA SER A 59 -18.58 -1.43 5.05
C SER A 59 -17.50 -1.01 4.07
N ILE A 60 -17.25 0.30 4.00
CA ILE A 60 -16.05 0.83 3.35
C ILE A 60 -14.88 0.62 4.32
N ARG A 61 -13.79 0.04 3.84
CA ARG A 61 -12.56 -0.20 4.58
C ARG A 61 -11.39 0.44 3.85
N ARG A 62 -10.44 0.99 4.59
CA ARG A 62 -9.19 1.51 4.03
C ARG A 62 -8.24 0.34 3.79
N ILE A 63 -7.61 0.33 2.62
CA ILE A 63 -6.60 -0.67 2.29
C ILE A 63 -5.31 -0.28 3.03
N THR A 64 -4.73 -1.23 3.76
CA THR A 64 -3.49 -1.05 4.52
C THR A 64 -2.37 -1.83 3.86
N HIS A 65 -1.27 -1.15 3.51
CA HIS A 65 -0.08 -1.76 2.91
C HIS A 65 0.94 -2.28 3.93
N ARG A 66 0.75 -2.01 5.23
CA ARG A 66 1.68 -2.48 6.27
C ARG A 66 1.33 -3.91 6.66
N GLY A 67 2.30 -4.82 6.51
CA GLY A 67 2.19 -6.19 7.01
C GLY A 67 2.01 -6.21 8.52
N THR A 68 1.25 -7.18 9.02
CA THR A 68 0.97 -7.41 10.45
C THR A 68 2.09 -8.16 11.18
N LYS A 69 3.33 -8.16 10.64
CA LYS A 69 4.46 -8.79 11.35
C LYS A 69 4.81 -7.96 12.58
N GLN A 70 5.03 -8.63 13.72
CA GLN A 70 5.41 -7.95 14.95
C GLN A 70 6.81 -7.36 14.82
N ARG A 71 6.99 -6.20 15.46
CA ARG A 71 8.22 -5.42 15.43
C ARG A 71 9.41 -6.18 16.04
N SER A 72 9.16 -7.05 17.02
CA SER A 72 10.17 -7.88 17.71
C SER A 72 10.99 -8.75 16.76
N ASP A 73 10.33 -9.36 15.78
CA ASP A 73 11.00 -10.32 14.88
C ASP A 73 11.94 -9.60 13.90
N LEU A 74 11.62 -8.35 13.55
CA LEU A 74 12.45 -7.52 12.68
C LEU A 74 13.65 -6.92 13.43
N GLU A 75 13.48 -6.63 14.73
CA GLU A 75 14.55 -6.07 15.56
C GLU A 75 15.69 -7.07 15.77
N VAL A 76 15.39 -8.37 15.93
CA VAL A 76 16.41 -9.42 16.06
C VAL A 76 17.27 -9.52 14.78
N VAL A 77 16.63 -9.50 13.61
CA VAL A 77 17.33 -9.56 12.31
C VAL A 77 18.18 -8.31 12.09
N ALA A 78 17.65 -7.12 12.41
CA ALA A 78 18.39 -5.87 12.31
C ALA A 78 19.60 -5.83 13.25
N ALA A 79 19.44 -6.31 14.48
CA ALA A 79 20.53 -6.39 15.46
C ALA A 79 21.64 -7.36 15.03
N SER A 80 21.26 -8.55 14.54
CA SER A 80 22.22 -9.53 14.03
C SER A 80 22.99 -8.99 12.82
N PHE A 81 22.29 -8.36 11.87
CA PHE A 81 22.93 -7.73 10.71
C PHE A 81 23.88 -6.61 11.12
N GLY A 82 23.45 -5.72 12.02
CA GLY A 82 24.27 -4.61 12.51
C GLY A 82 25.53 -5.08 13.25
N HIS A 83 25.46 -6.18 13.99
CA HIS A 83 26.63 -6.77 14.65
C HIS A 83 27.63 -7.33 13.63
N SER A 84 27.16 -8.08 12.64
CA SER A 84 28.03 -8.64 11.58
C SER A 84 28.69 -7.55 10.73
N MET A 85 27.95 -6.49 10.37
CA MET A 85 28.51 -5.36 9.62
C MET A 85 29.60 -4.65 10.44
N ARG A 86 29.36 -4.39 11.73
CA ARG A 86 30.36 -3.75 12.61
C ARG A 86 31.63 -4.58 12.69
N TYR A 87 31.49 -5.89 12.92
CA TYR A 87 32.62 -6.82 12.94
C TYR A 87 33.43 -6.78 11.64
N ALA A 88 32.76 -6.77 10.48
CA ALA A 88 33.42 -6.66 9.18
C ALA A 88 34.18 -5.33 9.01
N PHE A 89 33.62 -4.19 9.47
CA PHE A 89 34.32 -2.89 9.40
C PHE A 89 35.53 -2.78 10.35
N GLU A 90 35.47 -3.47 11.48
CA GLU A 90 36.52 -3.45 12.50
C GLU A 90 37.66 -4.44 12.18
N HIS A 91 37.34 -5.60 11.60
CA HIS A 91 38.28 -6.72 11.44
C HIS A 91 38.56 -7.17 10.00
N ASP A 92 37.78 -6.78 8.99
CA ASP A 92 37.94 -7.24 7.59
C ASP A 92 38.60 -6.18 6.67
N SER A 93 39.30 -6.64 5.61
CA SER A 93 40.33 -5.88 4.91
C SER A 93 39.83 -4.83 3.90
N ALA A 94 38.54 -4.85 3.56
CA ALA A 94 37.99 -4.00 2.49
C ALA A 94 38.06 -2.49 2.81
N VAL A 95 38.11 -2.13 4.11
CA VAL A 95 38.24 -0.76 4.62
C VAL A 95 39.24 -0.68 5.79
N SER A 96 40.00 -1.75 6.04
CA SER A 96 40.99 -1.81 7.13
C SER A 96 42.16 -0.84 6.96
N PHE A 97 42.41 -0.38 5.73
CA PHE A 97 43.46 0.60 5.42
C PHE A 97 43.07 2.04 5.80
N VAL A 98 41.78 2.30 6.10
CA VAL A 98 41.28 3.59 6.58
C VAL A 98 41.14 3.54 8.09
N ALA A 99 41.70 4.52 8.80
CA ALA A 99 41.70 4.54 10.26
C ALA A 99 40.46 5.26 10.83
N GLY A 100 39.93 4.76 11.95
CA GLY A 100 38.88 5.43 12.72
C GLY A 100 37.56 5.64 11.98
N ASP A 101 36.88 6.76 12.29
CA ASP A 101 35.53 7.07 11.81
C ASP A 101 35.46 7.38 10.30
N GLU A 102 36.60 7.61 9.64
CA GLU A 102 36.66 7.84 8.19
C GLU A 102 36.23 6.62 7.37
N LYS A 103 36.22 5.42 7.99
CA LYS A 103 35.71 4.17 7.39
C LYS A 103 34.27 4.30 6.91
N TYR A 104 33.42 4.99 7.67
CA TYR A 104 32.01 5.17 7.31
C TYR A 104 31.82 6.11 6.11
N GLY A 105 32.80 6.98 5.84
CA GLY A 105 32.81 7.87 4.67
C GLY A 105 33.05 7.14 3.34
N GLN A 106 33.51 5.89 3.39
CA GLN A 106 33.69 5.01 2.23
C GLN A 106 32.44 4.17 1.92
N VAL A 107 31.41 4.24 2.77
CA VAL A 107 30.17 3.49 2.59
C VAL A 107 29.19 4.36 1.80
N PHE A 108 29.03 4.01 0.54
CA PHE A 108 28.02 4.58 -0.33
C PHE A 108 26.80 3.69 -0.33
N ASN A 109 25.67 4.23 0.11
CA ASN A 109 24.39 3.57 -0.10
C ASN A 109 23.96 3.81 -1.55
N MET A 110 23.70 2.74 -2.27
CA MET A 110 23.17 2.77 -3.62
C MET A 110 21.86 2.00 -3.62
N ASP A 111 20.77 2.75 -3.81
CA ASP A 111 19.45 2.17 -3.95
C ASP A 111 18.85 2.56 -5.30
N GLN A 112 18.23 1.56 -5.93
CA GLN A 112 17.35 1.81 -7.06
C GLN A 112 15.92 1.79 -6.55
N THR A 113 15.32 2.97 -6.47
CA THR A 113 13.90 3.08 -6.15
C THR A 113 13.11 3.20 -7.44
N SER A 114 12.30 2.19 -7.74
CA SER A 114 11.32 2.31 -8.81
C SER A 114 10.20 3.27 -8.40
N ILE A 115 9.92 4.23 -9.26
CA ILE A 115 8.79 5.14 -9.09
C ILE A 115 7.64 4.57 -9.91
N TYR A 116 6.52 4.36 -9.22
CA TYR A 116 5.28 3.90 -9.83
C TYR A 116 4.22 5.00 -9.68
N ILE A 117 3.51 5.29 -10.77
CA ILE A 117 2.24 6.02 -10.69
C ILE A 117 1.19 4.98 -10.29
N ASP A 118 0.93 4.89 -8.99
CA ASP A 118 -0.07 3.97 -8.47
C ASP A 118 -1.46 4.63 -8.45
N MET A 119 -2.36 4.14 -9.32
CA MET A 119 -3.77 4.53 -9.35
C MET A 119 -4.67 3.52 -8.62
N ASN A 120 -4.10 2.70 -7.73
CA ASN A 120 -4.87 1.80 -6.90
C ASN A 120 -5.84 2.57 -5.99
N PRO A 121 -7.07 2.09 -5.81
CA PRO A 121 -7.98 2.73 -4.89
C PRO A 121 -7.50 2.55 -3.46
N THR A 122 -7.75 3.58 -2.64
CA THR A 122 -7.38 3.61 -1.22
C THR A 122 -8.37 2.89 -0.32
N THR A 123 -9.56 2.59 -0.84
CA THR A 123 -10.65 1.96 -0.10
C THR A 123 -11.28 0.82 -0.87
N THR A 124 -11.90 -0.10 -0.14
CA THR A 124 -12.71 -1.17 -0.71
C THR A 124 -13.94 -1.46 0.15
N ILE A 125 -14.99 -1.95 -0.47
CA ILE A 125 -16.23 -2.38 0.18
C ILE A 125 -16.09 -3.85 0.55
N THR A 126 -16.29 -4.18 1.82
CA THR A 126 -16.26 -5.55 2.38
C THR A 126 -17.44 -5.81 3.29
N PHE A 127 -17.59 -7.05 3.76
CA PHE A 127 -18.61 -7.37 4.74
C PHE A 127 -18.21 -6.82 6.12
N ARG A 128 -19.20 -6.27 6.84
CA ARG A 128 -18.98 -5.81 8.22
C ARG A 128 -18.55 -6.98 9.08
N GLY A 129 -17.48 -6.78 9.84
CA GLY A 129 -16.92 -7.79 10.75
C GLY A 129 -15.68 -8.50 10.22
N ASP A 130 -15.34 -8.35 8.93
CA ASP A 130 -14.10 -8.92 8.39
C ASP A 130 -12.87 -8.34 9.11
N ARG A 131 -12.06 -9.23 9.70
CA ARG A 131 -10.84 -8.87 10.44
C ARG A 131 -9.69 -8.50 9.51
N ASN A 132 -9.52 -9.29 8.44
CA ASN A 132 -8.50 -9.08 7.43
C ASN A 132 -9.18 -8.81 6.08
N VAL A 133 -8.80 -7.70 5.46
CA VAL A 133 -9.31 -7.29 4.15
C VAL A 133 -8.18 -7.39 3.16
N ASP A 134 -8.12 -8.55 2.50
CA ASP A 134 -7.12 -8.78 1.46
C ASP A 134 -7.60 -8.13 0.15
N VAL A 135 -6.75 -7.30 -0.41
CA VAL A 135 -6.92 -6.74 -1.74
C VAL A 135 -5.60 -6.96 -2.47
N LEU A 136 -5.64 -7.80 -3.50
CA LEU A 136 -4.56 -7.83 -4.47
C LEU A 136 -4.57 -6.51 -5.22
N GLN A 137 -3.64 -5.63 -4.87
CA GLN A 137 -3.30 -4.49 -5.68
C GLN A 137 -2.38 -4.97 -6.80
N GLY A 138 -3.00 -5.48 -7.86
CA GLY A 138 -2.30 -5.75 -9.11
C GLY A 138 -1.97 -4.44 -9.82
N MET A 139 -0.77 -4.36 -10.38
CA MET A 139 -0.37 -3.28 -11.29
C MET A 139 -1.45 -3.09 -12.36
N SER A 140 -1.94 -1.87 -12.54
CA SER A 140 -2.73 -1.57 -13.73
C SER A 140 -1.85 -1.78 -14.96
N GLU A 141 -2.42 -2.21 -16.08
CA GLU A 141 -1.71 -2.38 -17.36
C GLU A 141 -0.97 -1.10 -17.82
N ASN A 142 -1.31 0.05 -17.21
CA ASN A 142 -0.76 1.38 -17.53
C ASN A 142 0.24 1.90 -16.48
N SER A 143 0.75 1.07 -15.56
CA SER A 143 1.75 1.50 -14.59
C SER A 143 3.07 1.83 -15.28
N PHE A 144 3.46 3.11 -15.29
CA PHE A 144 4.78 3.53 -15.77
C PHE A 144 5.85 3.21 -14.71
N ARG A 145 6.91 2.49 -15.10
CA ARG A 145 8.08 2.23 -14.25
C ARG A 145 9.19 3.19 -14.63
N ALA A 146 9.42 4.20 -13.79
CA ALA A 146 10.62 5.02 -13.86
C ALA A 146 11.66 4.51 -12.86
N ARG A 147 12.95 4.73 -13.14
CA ARG A 147 14.06 4.42 -12.23
C ARG A 147 14.71 5.73 -11.82
N LYS A 148 14.98 5.87 -10.52
CA LYS A 148 15.89 6.88 -9.99
C LYS A 148 16.99 6.14 -9.25
N ASP A 149 18.22 6.35 -9.70
CA ASP A 149 19.39 5.85 -9.00
C ASP A 149 19.88 6.99 -8.09
N THR A 150 19.95 6.72 -6.79
CA THR A 150 20.45 7.69 -5.80
C THR A 150 21.68 7.11 -5.14
N VAL A 151 22.77 7.88 -5.11
CA VAL A 151 24.00 7.52 -4.39
C VAL A 151 24.15 8.50 -3.24
N THR A 152 24.22 7.99 -2.02
CA THR A 152 24.33 8.82 -0.81
C THR A 152 25.41 8.28 0.12
N ASN A 153 26.28 9.15 0.62
CA ASN A 153 27.29 8.78 1.62
C ASN A 153 26.62 8.60 2.99
N ALA A 154 27.01 7.57 3.75
CA ALA A 154 26.49 7.29 5.09
C ALA A 154 26.73 8.46 6.08
N SER A 155 27.76 9.28 5.88
CA SER A 155 28.03 10.48 6.69
C SER A 155 26.94 11.55 6.62
N CYS A 156 26.08 11.53 5.59
CA CYS A 156 24.98 12.49 5.42
C CYS A 156 23.70 12.13 6.20
N ILE A 157 23.61 10.93 6.78
CA ILE A 157 22.37 10.40 7.39
C ILE A 157 22.19 10.91 8.84
N SER A 158 23.26 11.30 9.53
CA SER A 158 23.22 11.81 10.91
C SER A 158 22.64 13.23 11.06
N GLY A 159 22.41 13.95 9.96
CA GLY A 159 21.93 15.34 9.98
C GLY A 159 20.41 15.54 9.84
N SER A 160 19.61 14.48 9.64
CA SER A 160 18.18 14.62 9.30
C SER A 160 17.23 13.97 10.31
N THR A 161 17.41 14.26 11.60
CA THR A 161 16.37 14.06 12.62
C THR A 161 15.79 15.40 13.05
N ARG A 162 15.12 16.10 12.13
CA ARG A 162 14.05 17.04 12.49
C ARG A 162 12.74 16.45 12.01
N CYS A 163 12.09 15.70 12.90
CA CYS A 163 10.66 15.49 12.83
C CYS A 163 9.99 16.88 12.82
N GLY A 164 9.50 17.28 11.66
CA GLY A 164 8.59 18.42 11.58
C GLY A 164 7.26 18.01 12.22
N ASP A 165 6.98 18.59 13.39
CA ASP A 165 5.63 18.73 13.92
C ASP A 165 4.72 19.30 12.82
N ARG A 166 3.72 18.52 12.40
CA ARG A 166 2.56 19.07 11.71
C ARG A 166 1.48 19.33 12.74
N ARG A 167 1.24 20.62 13.00
CA ARG A 167 -0.06 21.11 13.47
C ARG A 167 -1.15 20.77 12.45
#